data_AF-W6KKB9-F1
#
_entry.id   AF-W6KKB9-F1
#
_cell.length_a   1.000
_cell.length_b   1.000
_cell.length_c   1.000
_cell.angle_alpha   90.00
_cell.angle_beta   90.00
_cell.angle_gamma   90.00
#
_symmetry.space_group_name_H-M   'P 1'
#
loop_
_entity.id
_entity.type
_entity.pdbx_description
1 polymer ?
#
loop_
_entity_poly.entity_id
_entity_poly.type
_entity_poly.pdbx_seq_one_letter_code
_entity_poly.pdbx_strand_id
1 'polypeptide(L)' 'MDTDDLEPKRPTLAAAPDLSEMSVEALEEYIGDLNAEIERCRAAITRKEAAREGADSVFKF' A
#
# COMPACT_ATOMS: atom_id res chain seq x y z
N MET A 1 -28.25 9.64 -10.95
CA MET A 1 -27.09 8.74 -11.14
C MET A 1 -26.21 8.98 -9.95
N ASP A 2 -26.33 8.12 -8.93
CA ASP A 2 -25.50 8.19 -7.73
C ASP A 2 -24.09 7.75 -8.12
N THR A 3 -23.19 8.72 -8.19
CA THR A 3 -21.78 8.53 -8.55
C THR A 3 -20.94 7.89 -7.44
N ASP A 4 -21.55 7.58 -6.29
CA ASP A 4 -20.89 6.98 -5.13
C ASP A 4 -20.50 5.50 -5.32
N ASP A 5 -20.99 4.82 -6.36
CA ASP A 5 -20.64 3.42 -6.65
C ASP A 5 -19.34 3.26 -7.49
N LEU A 6 -18.63 4.37 -7.76
CA LEU A 6 -17.38 4.38 -8.54
C LEU A 6 -16.11 4.41 -7.68
N GLU A 7 -16.24 4.41 -6.36
CA GLU A 7 -15.06 4.32 -5.50
C GLU A 7 -14.51 2.89 -5.52
N PRO A 8 -13.26 2.65 -5.95
CA PRO A 8 -12.66 1.34 -5.88
C PRO A 8 -12.67 0.87 -4.42
N LYS A 9 -13.44 -0.20 -4.15
CA LYS A 9 -13.54 -0.80 -2.82
C LYS A 9 -12.12 -1.07 -2.32
N ARG A 10 -11.75 -0.41 -1.22
CA ARG A 10 -10.45 -0.64 -0.56
C ARG A 10 -10.29 -2.15 -0.37
N PRO A 11 -9.17 -2.74 -0.81
CA PRO A 11 -8.94 -4.15 -0.59
C PRO A 11 -9.02 -4.40 0.91
N THR A 12 -9.97 -5.24 1.32
CA THR A 12 -10.05 -5.71 2.70
C THR A 12 -8.79 -6.51 2.94
N LEU A 13 -7.86 -5.95 3.73
CA LEU A 13 -6.72 -6.69 4.22
C LEU A 13 -7.28 -7.94 4.92
N ALA A 14 -6.78 -9.13 4.56
CA ALA A 14 -7.12 -10.35 5.26
C ALA A 14 -6.90 -10.13 6.77
N ALA A 15 -7.74 -10.76 7.61
CA ALA A 15 -7.57 -10.65 9.05
C ALA A 15 -6.12 -11.00 9.42
N ALA A 16 -5.49 -10.16 10.24
CA ALA A 16 -4.12 -10.40 10.69
C ALA A 16 -4.05 -11.76 11.43
N PRO A 17 -2.95 -12.52 11.25
CA PRO A 17 -2.76 -13.79 11.96
C PRO A 17 -2.69 -13.57 13.48
N ASP A 18 -3.06 -14.59 14.26
CA ASP A 18 -2.90 -14.56 15.72
C ASP A 18 -1.41 -14.70 16.07
N LEU A 19 -0.83 -13.60 16.56
CA LEU A 19 0.59 -13.54 16.91
C LEU A 19 0.93 -14.36 18.15
N SER A 20 -0.06 -14.72 18.99
CA SER A 20 0.18 -15.47 20.22
C SER A 20 0.52 -16.94 19.99
N GLU A 21 0.17 -17.48 18.81
CA GLU A 21 0.46 -18.86 18.40
C GLU A 21 1.80 -18.98 17.65
N MET A 22 2.44 -17.85 17.31
CA MET A 22 3.68 -17.82 16.52
C MET A 22 4.92 -17.96 17.39
N SER A 23 5.96 -18.66 16.89
CA SER A 23 7.28 -18.63 17.52
C SER A 23 7.99 -17.29 17.29
N VAL A 24 9.05 -17.02 18.04
CA VAL A 24 9.87 -15.81 17.87
C VAL A 24 10.44 -15.73 16.46
N GLU A 25 10.95 -16.83 15.92
CA GLU A 25 11.50 -16.91 14.57
C GLU A 25 10.42 -16.61 13.50
N ALA A 26 9.21 -17.13 13.69
CA ALA A 26 8.09 -16.86 12.78
C ALA A 26 7.64 -15.39 12.84
N LEU A 27 7.72 -14.76 14.01
CA LEU A 27 7.44 -13.33 14.16
C LEU A 27 8.50 -12.47 13.47
N GLU A 28 9.77 -12.85 13.56
CA GLU A 28 10.86 -12.16 12.85
C GLU A 28 10.70 -12.24 11.33
N GLU A 29 10.34 -13.42 10.80
CA GLU A 29 10.05 -13.61 9.37
C GLU A 29 8.83 -12.77 8.94
N TYR A 30 7.74 -12.81 9.71
CA TYR A 30 6.54 -12.04 9.42
C TYR A 30 6.78 -10.52 9.42
N ILE A 31 7.61 -10.03 10.35
CA ILE A 31 8.05 -8.64 10.35
C ILE A 31 8.87 -8.32 9.10
N GLY A 32 9.74 -9.23 8.66
CA GLY A 32 10.50 -9.10 7.42
C GLY A 32 9.61 -8.89 6.20
N ASP A 33 8.60 -9.75 6.05
CA ASP A 33 7.64 -9.69 4.94
C ASP A 33 6.83 -8.39 4.96
N LEU A 34 6.31 -7.99 6.13
CA LEU A 34 5.57 -6.74 6.27
C LEU A 34 6.42 -5.52 5.95
N ASN A 35 7.70 -5.51 6.33
CA ASN A 35 8.61 -4.42 5.99
C ASN A 35 8.89 -4.36 4.48
N ALA A 36 9.10 -5.50 3.83
CA ALA A 36 9.25 -5.56 2.38
C ALA A 36 8.00 -5.02 1.67
N GLU A 37 6.81 -5.32 2.19
CA GLU A 37 5.54 -4.81 1.67
C GLU A 37 5.42 -3.29 1.82
N ILE A 38 5.83 -2.75 2.98
CA ILE A 38 5.88 -1.31 3.23
C ILE A 38 6.79 -0.61 2.21
N GLU A 39 7.99 -1.15 1.96
CA GLU A 39 8.91 -0.59 0.99
C GLU A 39 8.35 -0.64 -0.44
N ARG A 40 7.67 -1.72 -0.83
CA ARG A 40 6.98 -1.80 -2.13
C ARG A 40 5.92 -0.71 -2.27
N CYS A 41 5.13 -0.48 -1.21
CA CYS A 41 4.09 0.55 -1.18
C CYS A 41 4.69 1.96 -1.27
N ARG A 42 5.75 2.25 -0.50
CA ARG A 42 6.49 3.51 -0.56
C ARG A 42 7.01 3.79 -1.97
N ALA A 43 7.64 2.80 -2.61
CA ALA A 43 8.12 2.95 -3.98
C ALA A 43 6.98 3.22 -4.99
N ALA A 44 5.80 2.62 -4.79
CA ALA A 44 4.64 2.90 -5.62
C ALA A 44 4.08 4.32 -5.41
N ILE A 45 4.09 4.82 -4.18
CA ILE A 45 3.70 6.21 -3.86
C ILE A 45 4.64 7.18 -4.56
N THR A 46 5.96 7.03 -4.40
CA THR A 46 6.95 7.90 -5.04
C THR A 46 6.76 7.95 -6.57
N ARG A 47 6.51 6.80 -7.21
CA ARG A 47 6.21 6.77 -8.66
C ARG A 47 4.94 7.54 -9.02
N LYS A 48 3.89 7.44 -8.20
CA LYS A 48 2.62 8.16 -8.44
C LYS A 48 2.78 9.66 -8.23
N GLU A 49 3.51 10.09 -7.20
CA GLU A 49 3.83 11.49 -6.95
C GLU A 49 4.64 12.08 -8.10
N ALA A 50 5.69 11.40 -8.55
CA ALA A 50 6.49 11.83 -9.70
C ALA A 50 5.64 11.94 -10.98
N ALA A 51 4.72 11.00 -11.21
CA ALA A 51 3.78 11.08 -12.35
C ALA A 51 2.83 12.28 -12.24
N ARG A 52 2.37 12.62 -11.02
CA ARG A 52 1.52 13.78 -10.76
C ARG A 52 2.28 15.09 -10.98
N GLU A 53 3.49 15.22 -10.42
CA GLU A 53 4.34 16.40 -10.62
C GLU A 53 4.73 16.60 -12.08
N GLY A 54 5.03 15.50 -12.78
CA GLY A 54 5.28 15.51 -14.22
C GLY A 54 4.06 16.03 -15.00
N ALA A 55 2.86 15.58 -14.67
CA ALA A 55 1.62 16.07 -15.28
C ALA A 55 1.37 17.55 -14.95
N ASP A 56 1.50 17.97 -13.70
CA ASP A 56 1.31 19.37 -13.28
C ASP A 56 2.30 20.33 -13.95
N SER A 57 3.50 19.85 -14.31
CA SER A 57 4.50 20.62 -15.08
C SER A 57 4.12 20.82 -16.54
N VAL A 58 3.36 19.89 -17.14
CA VAL A 58 2.90 19.95 -18.54
C VAL A 58 1.71 20.90 -18.71
N PHE A 59 0.92 21.13 -17.66
CA PHE A 59 -0.24 22.03 -17.70
C PHE A 59 0.05 23.47 -17.25
N LYS A 60 1.29 23.80 -16.85
CA LYS A 60 1.73 25.18 -16.62
C LYS A 60 2.34 25.76 -17.90
N PHE A 61 1.48 26.31 -18.76
CA PHE A 61 1.84 27.29 -19.79
C PHE A 61 1.16 28.62 -19.47
#